data_AF-A0A8D2N4V9-F1
#
_entry.id   AF-A0A8D2N4V9-F1
#
_cell.length_a   1.000
_cell.length_b   1.000
_cell.length_c   1.000
_cell.angle_alpha   90.00
_cell.angle_beta   90.00
_cell.angle_gamma   90.00
#
_symmetry.space_group_name_H-M   'P 1'
#
loop_
_entity.id
_entity.type
_entity.pdbx_description
1 polymer ?
#
loop_
_entity_poly.entity_id
_entity_poly.type
_entity_poly.pdbx_seq_one_letter_code
_entity_poly.pdbx_strand_id
1 'polypeptide(L)'
;RQNKPILKPHSYLQALVTEFQVTDSTEAKEQVLANLANFAYDPSNYEYLRQLQVLDLFLDMLTEDNETLVEFAMGKGCPEHPPLSPGQGHRGQML
;
A
#
# COMPACT_ATOMS: atom_id res chain seq x y z
N ARG A 1 9.98 -16.35 19.37
CA ARG A 1 8.80 -15.50 19.10
C ARG A 1 9.33 -14.08 18.92
N GLN A 2 9.50 -13.61 17.68
CA GLN A 2 10.06 -12.28 17.44
C GLN A 2 9.05 -11.22 17.89
N ASN A 3 9.50 -10.35 18.80
CA ASN A 3 8.75 -9.19 19.26
C ASN A 3 8.78 -8.16 18.13
N LYS A 4 7.87 -8.30 17.14
CA LYS A 4 7.66 -7.28 16.10
C LYS A 4 7.11 -6.06 16.83
N PRO A 5 7.77 -4.89 16.76
CA PRO A 5 7.19 -3.69 17.37
C PRO A 5 5.84 -3.48 16.71
N ILE A 6 4.77 -3.43 17.52
CA ILE A 6 3.45 -3.05 17.03
C ILE A 6 3.60 -1.57 16.65
N LEU A 7 3.90 -1.33 15.38
CA LEU A 7 3.86 0.00 14.80
C LEU A 7 2.44 0.51 15.05
N LYS A 8 2.33 1.70 15.65
CA LYS A 8 1.04 2.37 15.73
C LYS A 8 0.49 2.48 14.31
N PRO A 9 -0.80 2.18 14.06
CA PRO A 9 -1.38 2.16 12.71
C PRO A 9 -1.02 3.39 11.87
N HIS A 10 -0.93 4.57 12.50
CA HIS A 10 -0.60 5.83 11.81
C HIS A 10 0.83 5.86 11.28
N SER A 11 1.79 5.36 12.06
CA SER A 11 3.20 5.31 11.64
C SER A 11 3.39 4.32 10.49
N TYR A 12 2.59 3.26 10.44
CA TYR A 12 2.62 2.29 9.35
C TYR A 12 1.97 2.85 8.07
N LEU A 13 0.79 3.46 8.17
CA LEU A 13 0.15 4.13 7.03
C LEU A 13 1.04 5.24 6.45
N GLN A 14 1.70 6.03 7.29
CA GLN A 14 2.63 7.07 6.84
C GLN A 14 3.85 6.47 6.12
N ALA A 15 4.38 5.35 6.60
CA ALA A 15 5.47 4.65 5.93
C ALA A 15 5.05 4.15 4.54
N LEU A 16 3.83 3.60 4.41
CA LEU A 16 3.28 3.19 3.12
C LEU A 16 3.15 4.36 2.14
N VAL A 17 2.56 5.48 2.55
CA VAL A 17 2.44 6.68 1.68
C VAL A 17 3.82 7.19 1.25
N THR A 18 4.78 7.22 2.18
CA THR A 18 6.15 7.62 1.86
C THR A 18 6.79 6.68 0.84
N GLU A 19 6.69 5.36 1.06
CA GLU A 19 7.19 4.33 0.14
C GLU A 19 6.62 4.51 -1.27
N PHE A 20 5.31 4.74 -1.37
CA PHE A 20 4.62 4.98 -2.64
C PHE A 20 5.20 6.16 -3.43
N GLN A 21 5.48 7.26 -2.73
CA GLN A 21 5.95 8.51 -3.33
C GLN A 21 7.42 8.45 -3.74
N VAL A 22 8.24 7.67 -3.05
CA VAL A 22 9.69 7.61 -3.29
C VAL A 22 10.11 6.48 -4.23
N THR A 23 9.27 5.46 -4.41
CA THR A 23 9.63 4.29 -5.22
C THR A 23 9.31 4.50 -6.70
N ASP A 24 10.26 4.11 -7.56
CA ASP A 24 10.05 4.00 -9.00
C ASP A 24 9.59 2.59 -9.42
N SER A 25 9.56 1.64 -8.48
CA SER A 25 9.16 0.26 -8.76
C SER A 25 7.64 0.14 -8.83
N THR A 26 7.12 -0.23 -10.00
CA THR A 26 5.70 -0.53 -10.20
C THR A 26 5.21 -1.61 -9.25
N GLU A 27 5.99 -2.69 -9.07
CA GLU A 27 5.64 -3.76 -8.12
C GLU A 27 5.52 -3.21 -6.70
N ALA A 28 6.46 -2.35 -6.26
CA ALA A 28 6.37 -1.75 -4.93
C ALA A 28 5.13 -0.85 -4.78
N LYS A 29 4.76 -0.09 -5.82
CA LYS A 29 3.53 0.73 -5.84
C LYS A 29 2.28 -0.13 -5.72
N GLU A 30 2.19 -1.21 -6.48
CA GLU A 30 1.10 -2.18 -6.41
C GLU A 30 0.95 -2.76 -4.99
N GLN A 31 2.07 -3.17 -4.38
CA GLN A 31 2.08 -3.72 -3.03
C GLN A 31 1.63 -2.69 -1.98
N VAL A 32 2.05 -1.45 -2.13
CA VAL A 32 1.64 -0.37 -1.24
C VAL A 32 0.15 -0.04 -1.39
N LEU A 33 -0.35 0.08 -2.62
CA LEU A 33 -1.78 0.31 -2.91
C LEU A 33 -2.65 -0.80 -2.34
N ALA A 34 -2.26 -2.07 -2.52
CA ALA A 34 -2.99 -3.21 -1.95
C ALA A 34 -3.05 -3.14 -0.40
N ASN A 35 -1.95 -2.73 0.24
CA ASN A 35 -1.94 -2.52 1.68
C ASN A 35 -2.85 -1.36 2.11
N LEU A 36 -2.78 -0.21 1.42
CA LEU A 36 -3.64 0.95 1.69
C LEU A 36 -5.12 0.60 1.50
N ALA A 37 -5.47 -0.15 0.45
CA ALA A 37 -6.83 -0.63 0.20
C ALA A 37 -7.34 -1.50 1.36
N ASN A 38 -6.51 -2.43 1.87
CA ASN A 38 -6.85 -3.24 3.04
C ASN A 38 -7.17 -2.39 4.28
N PHE A 39 -6.41 -1.30 4.52
CA PHE A 39 -6.71 -0.39 5.64
C PHE A 39 -7.97 0.44 5.42
N ALA A 40 -8.28 0.79 4.17
CA ALA A 40 -9.46 1.57 3.79
C ALA A 40 -10.79 0.84 4.03
N TYR A 41 -10.77 -0.50 4.09
CA TYR A 41 -11.96 -1.29 4.45
C TYR A 41 -12.40 -1.10 5.91
N ASP A 42 -11.49 -0.72 6.81
CA ASP A 42 -11.82 -0.46 8.21
C ASP A 42 -12.14 1.04 8.41
N PRO A 43 -13.40 1.39 8.74
CA PRO A 43 -13.80 2.79 8.92
C PRO A 43 -13.05 3.50 10.05
N SER A 44 -12.47 2.77 11.02
CA SER A 44 -11.66 3.39 12.08
C SER A 44 -10.36 4.02 11.56
N ASN A 45 -9.88 3.60 10.38
CA ASN A 45 -8.70 4.18 9.74
C ASN A 45 -9.01 5.41 8.88
N TYR A 46 -10.29 5.69 8.60
CA TYR A 46 -10.69 6.70 7.62
C TYR A 46 -10.15 8.10 7.93
N GLU A 47 -10.16 8.52 9.20
CA GLU A 47 -9.60 9.80 9.62
C GLU A 47 -8.11 9.91 9.28
N TYR A 48 -7.34 8.84 9.49
CA TYR A 48 -5.90 8.81 9.19
C TYR A 48 -5.63 8.77 7.69
N LEU A 49 -6.42 8.02 6.94
CA LEU A 49 -6.33 7.97 5.48
C LEU A 49 -6.59 9.34 4.86
N ARG A 50 -7.54 10.11 5.41
CA ARG A 50 -7.77 11.51 5.00
C ARG A 50 -6.60 12.43 5.35
N GLN A 51 -6.07 12.34 6.58
CA GLN A 51 -4.94 13.16 7.01
C GLN A 51 -3.68 12.93 6.18
N LEU A 52 -3.48 11.69 5.71
CA LEU A 52 -2.36 11.30 4.86
C LEU A 52 -2.63 11.46 3.36
N GLN A 53 -3.78 12.04 2.97
CA GLN A 53 -4.18 12.24 1.57
C GLN A 53 -4.19 10.95 0.73
N VAL A 54 -4.49 9.80 1.35
CA VAL A 54 -4.56 8.51 0.64
C VAL A 54 -5.72 8.48 -0.35
N LEU A 55 -6.78 9.24 -0.09
CA LEU A 55 -7.90 9.38 -1.04
C LEU A 55 -7.46 10.04 -2.35
N ASP A 56 -6.68 11.11 -2.28
CA ASP A 56 -6.15 11.80 -3.45
C ASP A 56 -5.21 10.86 -4.22
N LEU A 57 -4.36 10.11 -3.51
CA LEU A 57 -3.50 9.08 -4.09
C LEU A 57 -4.31 8.02 -4.85
N PHE A 58 -5.42 7.52 -4.29
CA PHE A 58 -6.28 6.58 -5.02
C PHE A 58 -6.86 7.21 -6.29
N LEU A 59 -7.32 8.46 -6.22
CA LEU A 59 -7.88 9.15 -7.38
C LEU A 59 -6.84 9.36 -8.49
N ASP A 60 -5.61 9.71 -8.13
CA ASP A 60 -4.51 9.83 -9.10
C ASP A 60 -4.27 8.50 -9.82
N MET A 61 -4.31 7.39 -9.07
CA MET A 61 -4.09 6.05 -9.63
C MET A 61 -5.22 5.55 -10.53
N LEU A 62 -6.43 6.12 -10.43
CA LEU A 62 -7.50 5.82 -11.39
C LEU A 62 -7.22 6.38 -12.80
N THR A 63 -6.23 7.27 -12.94
CA THR A 63 -5.86 7.88 -14.21
C THR A 63 -4.58 7.29 -14.83
N GLU A 64 -3.95 6.33 -14.16
CA GLU A 64 -2.77 5.64 -14.65
C GLU A 64 -3.10 4.67 -15.79
N ASP A 65 -2.15 4.47 -16.70
CA ASP A 65 -2.28 3.50 -17.80
C ASP A 65 -2.12 2.04 -17.32
N ASN A 66 -1.57 1.82 -16.12
CA ASN A 66 -1.40 0.48 -15.55
C ASN A 66 -2.73 -0.01 -14.94
N GLU A 67 -3.39 -0.95 -15.64
CA GLU A 67 -4.64 -1.57 -15.21
C GLU A 67 -4.57 -2.14 -13.80
N THR A 68 -3.44 -2.72 -13.39
CA THR A 68 -3.26 -3.28 -12.04
C THR A 68 -3.33 -2.20 -10.96
N LEU A 69 -2.70 -1.04 -11.18
CA LEU A 69 -2.74 0.09 -10.23
C LEU A 69 -4.17 0.65 -10.13
N VAL A 70 -4.85 0.76 -11.26
CA VAL A 70 -6.26 1.20 -11.33
C VAL A 70 -7.16 0.23 -10.54
N GLU A 71 -7.01 -1.08 -10.73
CA GLU A 71 -7.80 -2.08 -10.03
C GLU A 71 -7.63 -2.02 -8.51
N PHE A 72 -6.39 -1.89 -8.02
CA PHE A 72 -6.14 -1.73 -6.59
C PHE A 72 -6.71 -0.41 -6.05
N ALA A 73 -6.62 0.68 -6.81
CA ALA A 73 -7.19 1.96 -6.42
C ALA A 73 -8.72 1.93 -6.34
N MET A 74 -9.38 1.09 -7.14
CA MET A 74 -10.82 0.80 -7.02
C MET A 74 -11.17 -0.12 -5.85
N GLY A 75 -10.18 -0.61 -5.09
CA GLY A 75 -10.37 -1.57 -4.02
C GLY A 75 -10.65 -2.99 -4.53
N LYS A 76 -10.28 -3.33 -5.76
CA LYS A 76 -10.29 -4.73 -6.19
C LYS A 76 -9.03 -5.41 -5.64
N GLY A 77 -9.23 -6.31 -4.68
CA GLY A 77 -8.17 -7.23 -4.28
C GLY A 77 -8.06 -8.35 -5.32
N CYS A 78 -6.95 -8.40 -6.06
CA CYS A 78 -6.70 -9.52 -6.94
C CYS A 78 -6.26 -10.77 -6.13
N PRO A 79 -6.72 -11.98 -6.51
CA PRO A 79 -6.50 -13.21 -5.73
C PRO A 79 -5.05 -13.70 -5.70
N GLU A 80 -4.16 -13.20 -6.57
CA GLU A 80 -2.75 -13.61 -6.62
C GLU A 80 -1.84 -12.85 -5.62
N HIS A 81 -2.33 -11.80 -4.96
CA HIS A 81 -1.54 -10.98 -4.03
C HIS A 81 -2.09 -11.16 -2.60
N PRO A 82 -1.64 -12.18 -1.84
CA PRO A 82 -1.99 -12.28 -0.43
C PRO A 82 -1.52 -11.02 0.30
N PRO A 83 -2.16 -10.62 1.41
CA PRO A 83 -1.76 -9.44 2.18
C PRO A 83 -0.28 -9.51 2.54
N LEU A 84 0.52 -8.66 1.88
CA LEU A 84 1.96 -8.69 2.01
C LEU A 84 2.36 -8.09 3.34
N SER A 85 2.89 -8.95 4.21
CA SER A 85 3.55 -8.51 5.44
C SER A 85 4.71 -7.57 5.09
N PRO A 86 4.91 -6.46 5.83
CA PRO A 86 6.08 -5.61 5.65
C PRO A 86 7.32 -6.46 5.95
N GLY A 87 8.10 -6.77 4.92
CA GLY A 87 9.22 -7.71 4.98
C GLY A 87 9.47 -8.55 3.72
N GLN A 88 8.62 -8.52 2.70
CA GLN A 88 8.96 -9.10 1.39
C GLN A 88 9.78 -8.12 0.56
N GLY A 89 10.97 -7.78 1.06
CA GLY A 89 12.05 -7.34 0.19
C GLY A 89 12.58 -8.59 -0.52
N HIS A 90 12.43 -8.64 -1.84
CA HIS A 90 13.02 -9.67 -2.68
C HIS A 90 14.51 -9.80 -2.36
N ARG A 91 14.87 -10.87 -1.65
CA ARG A 91 16.25 -11.34 -1.61
C ARG A 91 16.58 -11.88 -3.00
N GLY A 92 17.45 -11.15 -3.70
CA GLY A 92 18.38 -11.74 -4.64
C GLY A 92 18.05 -11.54 -6.13
N GLN A 93 18.32 -10.35 -6.64
CA GLN A 93 19.16 -10.27 -7.83
C GLN A 93 20.49 -9.67 -7.40
N MET A 94 21.50 -10.53 -7.22
CA MET A 94 22.89 -10.13 -7.23
C MET A 94 23.69 -11.32 -7.79
N LEU A 95 23.98 -11.21 -9.10
CA LEU A 95 24.87 -12.02 -9.94
C LEU A 95 24.53 -13.50 -10.15
#